data_AF-A0A550HUS4-F1
#
_entry.id   AF-A0A550HUS4-F1
#
_cell.length_a   1.000
_cell.length_b   1.000
_cell.length_c   1.000
_cell.angle_alpha   90.00
_cell.angle_beta   90.00
_cell.angle_gamma   90.00
#
_symmetry.space_group_name_H-M   'P 1'
#
loop_
_entity.id
_entity.type
_entity.pdbx_description
1 polymer ?
#
loop_
_entity_poly.entity_id
_entity_poly.type
_entity_poly.pdbx_seq_one_letter_code
_entity_poly.pdbx_strand_id
1 'polypeptide(L)'
;MGNTCAWPVLRTVDLAEALTLAEKLLAVSFWYRPDGCYLSAWAHDDDVLRRLTQAHPGASVELYGEGHTALPASVSLGVSDLGQTSDALRAWADITRCYVLWHDLKWPAVPELGLDEEYKYAELQVACNSHTIYCDEWTAEHTVFVHARPGHDARAAWLAAQVGARVVGPPEEGW
;
A
#
# COMPACT_ATOMS: atom_id res chain seq x y z
N MET A 1 -9.25 -12.29 -14.70
CA MET A 1 -8.26 -12.31 -13.59
C MET A 1 -9.04 -11.96 -12.33
N GLY A 2 -8.75 -12.62 -11.20
CA GLY A 2 -9.42 -12.29 -9.94
C GLY A 2 -8.62 -11.21 -9.24
N ASN A 3 -9.30 -10.40 -8.44
CA ASN A 3 -8.68 -9.33 -7.67
C ASN A 3 -8.01 -9.90 -6.42
N THR A 4 -7.07 -9.14 -5.84
CA THR A 4 -6.54 -9.44 -4.50
C THR A 4 -7.61 -9.26 -3.43
N CYS A 5 -7.34 -9.79 -2.24
CA CYS A 5 -8.08 -9.45 -1.03
C CYS A 5 -7.06 -8.94 -0.01
N ALA A 6 -7.37 -7.85 0.68
CA ALA A 6 -6.44 -7.12 1.53
C ALA A 6 -6.89 -7.19 2.99
N TRP A 7 -6.03 -7.70 3.88
CA TRP A 7 -6.32 -7.78 5.31
C TRP A 7 -5.52 -6.71 6.06
N PRO A 8 -6.17 -5.83 6.85
CA PRO A 8 -5.45 -4.87 7.66
C PRO A 8 -4.76 -5.58 8.82
N VAL A 9 -3.45 -5.41 8.94
CA VAL A 9 -2.60 -6.04 9.97
C VAL A 9 -2.08 -5.04 11.01
N LEU A 10 -2.27 -3.74 10.77
CA LEU A 10 -1.96 -2.66 11.70
C LEU A 10 -2.82 -1.44 11.39
N ARG A 11 -3.27 -0.75 12.43
CA ARG A 11 -3.77 0.63 12.38
C ARG A 11 -3.02 1.43 13.44
N THR A 12 -2.45 2.56 13.06
CA THR A 12 -1.65 3.39 13.96
C THR A 12 -1.65 4.84 13.51
N VAL A 13 -1.55 5.78 14.45
CA VAL A 13 -1.33 7.20 14.14
C VAL A 13 0.15 7.50 13.84
N ASP A 14 1.05 6.53 14.04
CA ASP A 14 2.48 6.68 13.80
C ASP A 14 2.88 6.04 12.46
N LEU A 15 3.09 6.87 11.45
CA LEU A 15 3.57 6.42 10.14
C LEU A 15 4.93 5.68 10.22
N ALA A 16 5.80 6.02 11.18
CA ALA A 16 7.06 5.32 11.35
C ALA A 16 6.85 3.87 11.81
N GLU A 17 5.86 3.63 12.67
CA GLU A 17 5.47 2.29 13.09
C GLU A 17 4.91 1.48 11.90
N ALA A 18 4.05 2.10 11.08
CA ALA A 18 3.51 1.47 9.88
C ALA A 18 4.61 1.07 8.87
N LEU A 19 5.56 1.98 8.60
CA LEU A 19 6.71 1.70 7.73
C LEU A 19 7.63 0.62 8.30
N THR A 20 7.87 0.62 9.61
CA THR A 20 8.68 -0.41 10.28
C THR A 20 8.02 -1.79 10.17
N LEU A 21 6.69 -1.87 10.32
CA LEU A 21 5.98 -3.13 10.13
C LEU A 21 6.05 -3.60 8.67
N ALA A 22 5.88 -2.67 7.72
CA ALA A 22 5.97 -2.98 6.30
C ALA A 22 7.35 -3.53 5.91
N GLU A 23 8.43 -2.92 6.41
CA GLU A 23 9.80 -3.41 6.18
C GLU A 23 9.99 -4.85 6.70
N LYS A 24 9.47 -5.15 7.91
CA LYS A 24 9.52 -6.51 8.45
C LYS A 24 8.72 -7.50 7.59
N LEU A 25 7.57 -7.10 7.05
CA LEU A 25 6.76 -7.96 6.17
C LEU A 25 7.44 -8.19 4.82
N LEU A 26 8.08 -7.16 4.25
CA LEU A 26 8.88 -7.31 3.03
C LEU A 26 10.05 -8.29 3.23
N ALA A 27 10.68 -8.29 4.41
CA ALA A 27 11.74 -9.24 4.75
C ALA A 27 11.26 -10.71 4.83
N VAL A 28 9.95 -10.95 5.00
CA VAL A 28 9.35 -12.30 4.95
C VAL A 28 9.13 -12.75 3.49
N SER A 29 9.07 -11.83 2.53
CA SER A 29 8.87 -12.15 1.11
C SER A 29 10.16 -12.65 0.44
N PHE A 30 10.04 -13.53 -0.55
CA PHE A 30 11.20 -14.12 -1.24
C PHE A 30 11.71 -13.32 -2.44
N TRP A 31 10.82 -12.64 -3.16
CA TRP A 31 11.14 -11.88 -4.36
C TRP A 31 10.65 -10.46 -4.19
N TYR A 32 11.48 -9.61 -3.58
CA TYR A 32 11.27 -8.18 -3.62
C TYR A 32 12.10 -7.61 -4.77
N ARG A 33 11.43 -7.16 -5.83
CA ARG A 33 12.07 -6.26 -6.78
C ARG A 33 11.67 -4.83 -6.43
N PRO A 34 12.63 -3.94 -6.13
CA PRO A 34 12.29 -2.60 -5.70
C PRO A 34 11.55 -1.76 -6.74
N ASP A 35 11.70 -2.07 -8.04
CA ASP A 35 10.99 -1.44 -9.15
C ASP A 35 9.49 -1.81 -9.21
N GLY A 36 9.06 -2.84 -8.50
CA GLY A 36 7.66 -3.22 -8.31
C GLY A 36 6.95 -2.40 -7.22
N CYS A 37 7.32 -1.14 -7.03
CA CYS A 37 6.78 -0.29 -5.99
C CYS A 37 6.33 1.05 -6.55
N TYR A 38 5.09 1.44 -6.23
CA TYR A 38 4.59 2.76 -6.55
C TYR A 38 3.85 3.39 -5.39
N LEU A 39 3.99 4.71 -5.27
CA LEU A 39 3.14 5.54 -4.46
C LEU A 39 2.02 6.08 -5.32
N SER A 40 0.85 6.27 -4.71
CA SER A 40 -0.32 6.85 -5.35
C SER A 40 -1.06 7.76 -4.39
N ALA A 41 -1.57 8.88 -4.90
CA ALA A 41 -2.37 9.84 -4.17
C ALA A 41 -3.42 10.47 -5.08
N TRP A 42 -4.57 10.82 -4.50
CA TRP A 42 -5.59 11.60 -5.18
C TRP A 42 -5.43 13.08 -4.87
N ALA A 43 -5.37 13.90 -5.93
CA ALA A 43 -5.51 15.34 -5.84
C ALA A 43 -6.91 15.75 -6.26
N HIS A 44 -7.66 16.37 -5.34
CA HIS A 44 -9.02 16.85 -5.60
C HIS A 44 -9.09 18.36 -5.90
N ASP A 45 -8.00 19.08 -5.67
CA ASP A 45 -7.84 20.51 -5.94
C ASP A 45 -6.42 20.80 -6.48
N ASP A 46 -6.25 21.97 -7.08
CA ASP A 46 -4.99 22.39 -7.68
C ASP A 46 -3.88 22.59 -6.66
N ASP A 47 -4.21 22.93 -5.40
CA ASP A 47 -3.20 23.12 -4.35
C ASP A 47 -2.57 21.79 -3.95
N VAL A 48 -3.38 20.76 -3.75
CA VAL A 48 -2.91 19.39 -3.47
C VAL A 48 -2.08 18.88 -4.65
N LEU A 49 -2.56 19.02 -5.89
CA LEU A 49 -1.81 18.59 -7.08
C LEU A 49 -0.44 19.28 -7.17
N ARG A 50 -0.42 20.60 -6.96
CA ARG A 50 0.82 21.40 -6.95
C ARG A 50 1.75 20.95 -5.84
N ARG A 51 1.25 20.71 -4.62
CA ARG A 51 2.07 20.30 -3.47
C ARG A 51 2.68 18.91 -3.70
N LEU A 52 1.91 17.95 -4.21
CA LEU A 52 2.40 16.60 -4.51
C LEU A 52 3.50 16.61 -5.58
N THR A 53 3.28 17.35 -6.68
CA THR A 53 4.25 17.45 -7.79
C THR A 53 5.49 18.29 -7.43
N GLN A 54 5.37 19.25 -6.51
CA GLN A 54 6.54 19.98 -5.97
C GLN A 54 7.36 19.11 -5.01
N ALA A 55 6.70 18.29 -4.18
CA ALA A 55 7.40 17.35 -3.31
C ALA A 55 8.20 16.34 -4.13
N HIS A 56 7.63 15.85 -5.24
CA HIS A 56 8.30 14.93 -6.16
C HIS A 56 8.07 15.31 -7.63
N PRO A 57 8.97 16.10 -8.24
CA PRO A 57 8.85 16.54 -9.64
C PRO A 57 8.88 15.41 -10.69
N GLY A 58 9.28 14.19 -10.31
CA GLY A 58 9.24 13.01 -11.16
C GLY A 58 7.91 12.24 -11.12
N ALA A 59 6.92 12.72 -10.35
CA ALA A 59 5.62 12.07 -10.27
C ALA A 59 4.83 12.22 -11.57
N SER A 60 4.20 11.13 -11.99
CA SER A 60 3.24 11.09 -13.09
C SER A 60 1.89 11.63 -12.63
N VAL A 61 1.18 12.32 -13.52
CA VAL A 61 -0.15 12.87 -13.25
C VAL A 61 -1.12 12.41 -14.33
N GLU A 62 -2.24 11.83 -13.91
CA GLU A 62 -3.34 11.43 -14.78
C GLU A 62 -4.64 12.11 -14.31
N LEU A 63 -5.30 12.85 -15.20
CA LEU A 63 -6.53 13.58 -14.91
C LEU A 63 -7.76 12.74 -15.26
N TYR A 64 -8.77 12.73 -14.39
CA TYR A 64 -9.97 11.90 -14.53
C TYR A 64 -11.27 12.70 -14.72
N GLY A 65 -11.23 14.04 -14.63
CA GLY A 65 -12.37 14.90 -14.93
C GLY A 65 -12.74 14.90 -16.41
N GLU A 66 -13.80 15.63 -16.77
CA GLU A 66 -14.34 15.62 -18.14
C GLU A 66 -13.25 15.87 -19.20
N GLY A 67 -13.13 14.93 -20.14
CA GLY A 67 -12.12 14.96 -21.19
C GLY A 67 -10.67 14.71 -20.72
N HIS A 68 -10.45 14.18 -19.50
CA HIS A 68 -9.13 14.04 -18.87
C HIS A 68 -8.39 15.38 -18.70
N THR A 69 -9.13 16.46 -18.45
CA THR A 69 -8.59 17.82 -18.30
C THR A 69 -8.89 18.46 -16.96
N ALA A 70 -9.70 17.82 -16.13
CA ALA A 70 -10.12 18.36 -14.83
C ALA A 70 -9.81 17.36 -13.71
N LEU A 71 -9.84 17.88 -12.48
CA LEU A 71 -9.70 17.11 -11.26
C LEU A 71 -10.91 16.17 -11.06
N PRO A 72 -10.77 15.06 -10.32
CA PRO A 72 -9.57 14.66 -9.58
C PRO A 72 -8.44 14.15 -10.48
N ALA A 73 -7.20 14.27 -9.98
CA ALA A 73 -6.01 13.70 -10.61
C ALA A 73 -5.48 12.55 -9.76
N SER A 74 -5.09 11.46 -10.41
CA SER A 74 -4.21 10.46 -9.81
C SER A 74 -2.77 10.93 -9.99
N VAL A 75 -2.02 10.97 -8.90
CA VAL A 75 -0.60 11.30 -8.89
C VAL A 75 0.15 10.05 -8.44
N SER A 76 1.09 9.58 -9.25
CA SER A 76 1.85 8.36 -8.96
C SER A 76 3.35 8.56 -9.07
N LEU A 77 4.10 7.85 -8.24
CA LEU A 77 5.56 7.91 -8.21
C LEU A 77 6.11 6.49 -8.10
N GLY A 78 6.86 6.07 -9.12
CA GLY A 78 7.68 4.86 -9.01
C GLY A 78 8.85 5.11 -8.07
N VAL A 79 9.05 4.22 -7.10
CA VAL A 79 10.16 4.28 -6.15
C VAL A 79 10.90 2.95 -6.18
N SER A 80 12.21 2.99 -5.90
CA SER A 80 13.09 1.84 -6.13
C SER A 80 13.96 1.47 -4.93
N ASP A 81 13.75 2.12 -3.78
CA ASP A 81 14.34 1.70 -2.50
C ASP A 81 13.47 2.17 -1.33
N LEU A 82 13.59 1.46 -0.20
CA LEU A 82 12.75 1.71 0.98
C LEU A 82 12.98 3.08 1.63
N GLY A 83 14.18 3.66 1.48
CA GLY A 83 14.47 5.00 1.97
C GLY A 83 13.67 6.04 1.18
N GLN A 84 13.78 6.01 -0.15
CA GLN A 84 12.97 6.84 -1.06
C GLN A 84 11.48 6.66 -0.82
N THR A 85 11.02 5.41 -0.68
CA THR A 85 9.62 5.11 -0.37
C THR A 85 9.18 5.79 0.92
N SER A 86 9.97 5.67 1.99
CA SER A 86 9.64 6.23 3.30
C SER A 86 9.59 7.75 3.29
N ASP A 87 10.56 8.39 2.65
CA ASP A 87 10.63 9.85 2.54
C ASP A 87 9.47 10.40 1.70
N ALA A 88 9.20 9.78 0.55
CA ALA A 88 8.13 10.21 -0.33
C ALA A 88 6.74 10.00 0.29
N LEU A 89 6.52 8.87 0.97
CA LEU A 89 5.25 8.58 1.61
C LEU A 89 4.97 9.56 2.75
N ARG A 90 5.99 9.91 3.56
CA ARG A 90 5.86 10.95 4.60
C ARG A 90 5.49 12.31 4.01
N ALA A 91 6.21 12.73 2.97
CA ALA A 91 5.95 14.00 2.30
C ALA A 91 4.54 14.08 1.73
N TRP A 92 4.03 12.99 1.15
CA TRP A 92 2.68 12.94 0.60
C TRP A 92 1.59 12.83 1.67
N ALA A 93 1.82 12.07 2.75
CA ALA A 93 0.89 11.94 3.87
C ALA A 93 0.63 13.29 4.58
N ASP A 94 1.62 14.18 4.62
CA ASP A 94 1.48 15.56 5.13
C ASP A 94 0.63 16.47 4.21
N ILE A 95 0.35 16.03 2.98
CA ILE A 95 -0.41 16.79 1.98
C ILE A 95 -1.82 16.24 1.85
N THR A 96 -1.96 14.94 1.65
CA THR A 96 -3.23 14.26 1.38
C THR A 96 -3.13 12.77 1.72
N ARG A 97 -4.26 12.07 1.60
CA ARG A 97 -4.32 10.62 1.68
C ARG A 97 -3.58 10.02 0.49
N CYS A 98 -2.77 9.03 0.78
CA CYS A 98 -1.94 8.37 -0.22
C CYS A 98 -1.66 6.95 0.24
N TYR A 99 -1.16 6.11 -0.66
CA TYR A 99 -0.64 4.82 -0.29
C TYR A 99 0.63 4.51 -1.05
N VAL A 100 1.42 3.62 -0.48
CA VAL A 100 2.43 2.87 -1.22
C VAL A 100 1.96 1.44 -1.38
N LEU A 101 2.14 0.89 -2.57
CA LEU A 101 1.97 -0.52 -2.86
C LEU A 101 3.31 -1.11 -3.30
N TRP A 102 3.72 -2.19 -2.65
CA TRP A 102 4.74 -3.10 -3.14
C TRP A 102 4.05 -4.30 -3.78
N HIS A 103 4.27 -4.48 -5.08
CA HIS A 103 3.77 -5.59 -5.88
C HIS A 103 4.93 -6.44 -6.40
N ASP A 104 4.61 -7.45 -7.22
CA ASP A 104 5.56 -8.46 -7.69
C ASP A 104 6.31 -9.19 -6.57
N LEU A 105 5.66 -9.26 -5.39
CA LEU A 105 6.17 -10.00 -4.25
C LEU A 105 5.94 -11.50 -4.43
N LYS A 106 6.61 -12.28 -3.58
CA LYS A 106 6.30 -13.70 -3.42
C LYS A 106 6.14 -14.05 -1.95
N TRP A 107 4.91 -14.41 -1.59
CA TRP A 107 4.64 -14.96 -0.27
C TRP A 107 5.19 -16.39 -0.16
N PRO A 108 5.84 -16.71 0.96
CA PRO A 108 6.41 -18.03 1.18
C PRO A 108 5.34 -19.13 1.18
N ALA A 109 5.77 -20.35 0.90
CA ALA A 109 4.98 -21.53 1.23
C ALA A 109 4.83 -21.62 2.76
N VAL A 110 3.66 -22.07 3.19
CA VAL A 110 3.34 -22.36 4.59
C VAL A 110 2.79 -23.79 4.66
N PRO A 111 3.68 -24.80 4.66
CA PRO A 111 3.28 -26.21 4.57
C PRO A 111 2.33 -26.64 5.69
N GLU A 112 2.50 -26.10 6.89
CA GLU A 112 1.65 -26.37 8.05
C GLU A 112 0.20 -25.92 7.88
N LEU A 113 -0.07 -25.01 6.93
CA LEU A 113 -1.40 -24.56 6.54
C LEU A 113 -1.83 -25.11 5.18
N GLY A 114 -1.02 -25.96 4.53
CA GLY A 114 -1.26 -26.46 3.19
C GLY A 114 -1.24 -25.37 2.11
N LEU A 115 -0.48 -24.29 2.33
CA LEU A 115 -0.43 -23.15 1.41
C LEU A 115 0.89 -23.16 0.63
N ASP A 116 0.81 -23.30 -0.69
CA ASP A 116 1.97 -23.15 -1.56
C ASP A 116 2.43 -21.70 -1.68
N GLU A 117 3.61 -21.47 -2.26
CA GLU A 117 4.08 -20.13 -2.58
C GLU A 117 3.03 -19.36 -3.41
N GLU A 118 2.87 -18.05 -3.17
CA GLU A 118 1.92 -17.22 -3.93
C GLU A 118 2.64 -16.00 -4.47
N TYR A 119 2.46 -15.74 -5.76
CA TYR A 119 3.03 -14.59 -6.46
C TYR A 119 1.93 -13.69 -7.00
N LYS A 120 0.84 -14.28 -7.52
CA LYS A 120 -0.16 -13.53 -8.27
C LYS A 120 -0.92 -12.52 -7.42
N TYR A 121 -1.13 -12.83 -6.16
CA TYR A 121 -1.90 -12.01 -5.23
C TYR A 121 -1.04 -11.47 -4.08
N ALA A 122 0.28 -11.47 -4.26
CA ALA A 122 1.21 -11.09 -3.22
C ALA A 122 1.59 -9.61 -3.36
N GLU A 123 0.94 -8.79 -2.54
CA GLU A 123 1.20 -7.35 -2.47
C GLU A 123 1.16 -6.89 -1.01
N LEU A 124 1.89 -5.82 -0.70
CA LEU A 124 1.89 -5.17 0.59
C LEU A 124 1.54 -3.70 0.39
N GLN A 125 0.68 -3.16 1.24
CA GLN A 125 0.29 -1.75 1.15
C GLN A 125 0.44 -1.05 2.49
N VAL A 126 0.91 0.19 2.47
CA VAL A 126 0.66 1.15 3.56
C VAL A 126 -0.24 2.24 3.02
N ALA A 127 -1.46 2.33 3.54
CA ALA A 127 -2.41 3.41 3.30
C ALA A 127 -2.26 4.47 4.38
N CYS A 128 -1.99 5.71 3.98
CA CYS A 128 -1.82 6.84 4.88
C CYS A 128 -3.12 7.64 5.01
N ASN A 129 -3.46 7.94 6.27
CA ASN A 129 -4.67 8.69 6.61
C ASN A 129 -5.95 8.03 6.08
N SER A 130 -5.96 6.69 6.02
CA SER A 130 -7.05 5.87 5.49
C SER A 130 -7.16 4.54 6.25
N HIS A 131 -8.39 4.04 6.38
CA HIS A 131 -8.67 2.66 6.82
C HIS A 131 -8.97 1.72 5.67
N THR A 132 -9.10 2.23 4.45
CA THR A 132 -9.37 1.49 3.21
C THR A 132 -8.19 1.49 2.26
N ILE A 133 -8.14 0.47 1.39
CA ILE A 133 -7.08 0.31 0.38
C ILE A 133 -7.14 1.37 -0.72
N TYR A 134 -8.28 2.02 -0.93
CA TYR A 134 -8.46 3.04 -1.98
C TYR A 134 -8.21 4.48 -1.48
N CYS A 135 -8.04 4.67 -0.18
CA CYS A 135 -7.87 6.00 0.43
C CYS A 135 -9.07 6.95 0.21
N ASP A 136 -10.28 6.38 0.18
CA ASP A 136 -11.52 7.11 -0.13
C ASP A 136 -12.02 7.97 1.04
N GLU A 137 -11.70 7.60 2.27
CA GLU A 137 -11.97 8.37 3.48
C GLU A 137 -10.71 8.96 4.13
N TRP A 138 -10.87 10.01 4.93
CA TRP A 138 -9.79 10.54 5.77
C TRP A 138 -9.91 10.02 7.20
N THR A 139 -8.78 9.62 7.77
CA THR A 139 -8.62 9.30 9.19
C THR A 139 -7.23 9.73 9.67
N ALA A 140 -7.07 9.86 10.99
CA ALA A 140 -5.77 10.17 11.60
C ALA A 140 -4.80 8.96 11.57
N GLU A 141 -5.31 7.75 11.32
CA GLU A 141 -4.52 6.53 11.34
C GLU A 141 -4.01 6.16 9.92
N HIS A 142 -2.90 5.44 9.90
CA HIS A 142 -2.33 4.74 8.76
C HIS A 142 -2.60 3.25 8.93
N THR A 143 -2.87 2.56 7.82
CA THR A 143 -3.20 1.14 7.81
C THR A 143 -2.19 0.36 6.98
N VAL A 144 -1.66 -0.73 7.53
CA VAL A 144 -0.84 -1.68 6.78
C VAL A 144 -1.72 -2.84 6.35
N PHE A 145 -1.73 -3.17 5.06
CA PHE A 145 -2.48 -4.29 4.51
C PHE A 145 -1.56 -5.33 3.90
N VAL A 146 -1.89 -6.60 4.17
CA VAL A 146 -1.34 -7.75 3.45
C VAL A 146 -2.37 -8.18 2.41
N HIS A 147 -1.97 -8.17 1.14
CA HIS A 147 -2.80 -8.68 0.05
C HIS A 147 -2.49 -10.16 -0.15
N ALA A 148 -3.54 -10.96 -0.29
CA ALA A 148 -3.44 -12.38 -0.64
C ALA A 148 -4.63 -12.79 -1.50
N ARG A 149 -4.66 -14.06 -1.92
CA ARG A 149 -5.78 -14.62 -2.66
C ARG A 149 -7.06 -14.57 -1.81
N PRO A 150 -8.23 -14.25 -2.38
CA PRO A 150 -9.51 -14.37 -1.68
C PRO A 150 -9.68 -15.76 -1.03
N GLY A 151 -10.10 -15.79 0.24
CA GLY A 151 -10.24 -16.99 1.05
C GLY A 151 -8.94 -17.51 1.68
N HIS A 152 -7.80 -16.80 1.53
CA HIS A 152 -6.53 -17.13 2.20
C HIS A 152 -6.32 -16.34 3.50
N ASP A 153 -7.37 -16.20 4.32
CA ASP A 153 -7.31 -15.53 5.64
C ASP A 153 -6.19 -16.10 6.53
N ALA A 154 -5.98 -17.42 6.47
CA ALA A 154 -4.92 -18.10 7.19
C ALA A 154 -3.51 -17.63 6.77
N ARG A 155 -3.32 -17.28 5.50
CA ARG A 155 -2.05 -16.71 5.00
C ARG A 155 -1.79 -15.32 5.58
N ALA A 156 -2.78 -14.44 5.50
CA ALA A 156 -2.66 -13.08 6.02
C ALA A 156 -2.39 -13.08 7.53
N ALA A 157 -3.11 -13.92 8.28
CA ALA A 157 -2.86 -14.11 9.71
C ALA A 157 -1.46 -14.66 10.00
N TRP A 158 -0.99 -15.64 9.22
CA TRP A 158 0.36 -16.21 9.38
C TRP A 158 1.45 -15.17 9.10
N LEU A 159 1.32 -14.37 8.03
CA LEU A 159 2.25 -13.30 7.67
C LEU A 159 2.32 -12.23 8.77
N ALA A 160 1.15 -11.79 9.27
CA ALA A 160 1.10 -10.86 10.39
C ALA A 160 1.79 -11.41 11.64
N ALA A 161 1.59 -12.70 11.95
CA ALA A 161 2.21 -13.35 13.10
C ALA A 161 3.74 -13.42 12.99
N GLN A 162 4.32 -13.54 11.79
CA GLN A 162 5.78 -13.55 11.59
C GLN A 162 6.44 -12.25 12.07
N VAL A 163 5.70 -11.14 12.09
CA VAL A 163 6.20 -9.82 12.46
C VAL A 163 5.62 -9.33 13.80
N GLY A 164 4.98 -10.22 14.57
CA GLY A 164 4.38 -9.90 15.86
C GLY A 164 3.07 -9.12 15.79
N ALA A 165 2.43 -9.07 14.62
CA ALA A 165 1.14 -8.42 14.39
C ALA A 165 -0.01 -9.44 14.30
N ARG A 166 -1.22 -8.94 14.06
CA ARG A 166 -2.43 -9.74 13.80
C ARG A 166 -3.35 -8.99 12.86
N VAL A 167 -4.27 -9.69 12.20
CA VAL A 167 -5.35 -9.03 11.45
C VAL A 167 -6.23 -8.22 12.43
N VAL A 168 -6.48 -6.95 12.12
CA VAL A 168 -7.17 -6.00 13.01
C VAL A 168 -8.55 -5.56 12.51
N GLY A 169 -9.01 -6.08 11.37
CA GLY A 169 -10.28 -5.70 10.76
C GLY A 169 -10.73 -6.68 9.67
N PRO A 170 -11.92 -6.46 9.10
CA PRO A 170 -12.39 -7.26 7.97
C PRO A 170 -11.50 -7.05 6.74
N PRO A 171 -11.42 -8.04 5.84
CA PRO A 171 -10.73 -7.85 4.58
C PRO A 171 -11.51 -6.97 3.59
N GLU A 172 -10.78 -6.38 2.64
CA GLU A 172 -11.30 -5.59 1.54
C GLU A 172 -11.00 -6.26 0.18
N GLU A 173 -11.89 -6.04 -0.80
CA GLU A 173 -11.67 -6.50 -2.17
C GLU A 173 -10.72 -5.53 -2.90
N GLY A 174 -9.57 -6.05 -3.33
CA GLY A 174 -8.57 -5.31 -4.08
C GLY A 174 -8.89 -5.18 -5.56
N TRP A 175 -7.85 -4.88 -6.33
CA TRP A 175 -7.81 -4.80 -7.79
C TRP A 175 -7.27 -6.07 -8.43
#